data_AF-A0A934F7E9-F1
#
_entry.id   AF-A0A934F7E9-F1
#
_cell.length_a   1.000
_cell.length_b   1.000
_cell.length_c   1.000
_cell.angle_alpha   90.00
_cell.angle_beta   90.00
_cell.angle_gamma   90.00
#
_symmetry.space_group_name_H-M   'P 1'
#
loop_
_entity.id
_entity.type
_entity.pdbx_description
1 polymer ?
#
loop_
_entity_poly.entity_id
_entity_poly.type
_entity_poly.pdbx_seq_one_letter_code
_entity_poly.pdbx_strand_id
1 'polypeptide(L)'
;MSSTESPGGALLPPELLREIKVATAAARRTELAAKRAKARLKQAKKAHKQARKTAKRARKALKALLATRDELSPDPADAKGRRPRKLVPRARRTAPPEVSVPPPDLPPVAPLTSPGAAAPPSGEPVG
;
A
#
# COMPACT_ATOMS: atom_id res chain seq x y z
N MET A 1 23.56 -75.08 28.77
CA MET A 1 24.24 -75.23 27.46
C MET A 1 23.14 -75.38 26.42
N SER A 2 23.01 -74.63 25.34
CA SER A 2 23.75 -73.46 24.84
C SER A 2 22.86 -72.75 23.81
N SER A 3 23.01 -71.43 23.78
CA SER A 3 22.98 -70.54 22.60
C SER A 3 21.71 -70.43 21.76
N THR A 4 20.98 -69.36 22.04
CA THR A 4 20.10 -68.63 21.12
C THR A 4 20.94 -68.05 19.96
N GLU A 5 20.85 -68.65 18.77
CA GLU A 5 21.36 -68.04 17.54
C GLU A 5 20.53 -66.80 17.20
N SER A 6 21.14 -65.64 17.40
CA SER A 6 20.60 -64.35 16.99
C SER A 6 20.63 -64.30 15.46
N PRO A 7 19.50 -64.10 14.75
CA PRO A 7 19.52 -64.06 13.30
C PRO A 7 20.38 -62.88 12.87
N GLY A 8 21.48 -63.21 12.18
CA GLY A 8 22.49 -62.28 11.73
C GLY A 8 21.86 -61.07 11.06
N GLY A 9 22.17 -59.89 11.60
CA GLY A 9 21.87 -58.62 10.96
C GLY A 9 22.55 -58.58 9.60
N ALA A 10 21.78 -58.86 8.55
CA ALA A 10 22.23 -58.76 7.17
C ALA A 10 22.59 -57.29 6.91
N LEU A 11 23.89 -56.99 6.98
CA LEU A 11 24.43 -55.69 6.62
C LEU A 11 24.14 -55.48 5.13
N LEU A 12 23.33 -54.47 4.82
CA LEU A 12 23.05 -54.09 3.44
C LEU A 12 24.36 -53.83 2.70
N PRO A 13 24.47 -54.23 1.42
CA PRO A 13 25.62 -53.90 0.60
C PRO A 13 25.93 -52.39 0.65
N PRO A 14 27.22 -52.00 0.72
CA PRO A 14 27.60 -50.60 0.90
C PRO A 14 27.10 -49.69 -0.21
N GLU A 15 26.93 -50.20 -1.43
CA GLU A 15 26.37 -49.44 -2.55
C GLU A 15 24.89 -49.12 -2.33
N LEU A 16 24.08 -50.08 -1.85
CA LEU A 16 22.67 -49.82 -1.50
C LEU A 16 22.56 -48.81 -0.36
N LEU A 17 23.46 -48.85 0.63
CA LEU A 17 23.50 -47.85 1.69
C LEU A 17 23.83 -46.45 1.16
N ARG A 18 24.71 -46.32 0.17
CA ARG A 18 25.01 -45.05 -0.50
C ARG A 18 23.82 -44.54 -1.27
N GLU A 19 23.17 -45.41 -2.04
CA GLU A 19 21.96 -45.06 -2.80
C GLU A 19 20.83 -44.59 -1.88
N ILE A 20 20.57 -45.30 -0.78
CA ILE A 20 19.58 -44.90 0.22
C ILE A 20 19.92 -43.53 0.81
N LYS A 21 21.19 -43.26 1.14
CA LYS A 21 21.63 -41.94 1.62
C LYS A 21 21.42 -40.84 0.59
N VAL A 22 21.71 -41.10 -0.68
CA VAL A 22 21.50 -40.15 -1.78
C VAL A 22 20.01 -39.88 -1.98
N ALA A 23 19.18 -40.93 -2.03
CA ALA A 23 17.74 -40.84 -2.20
C ALA A 23 17.08 -40.08 -1.04
N THR A 24 17.46 -40.39 0.20
CA THR A 24 16.94 -39.68 1.40
C THR A 24 17.41 -38.22 1.43
N ALA A 25 18.65 -37.93 1.03
CA ALA A 25 19.12 -36.56 0.89
C ALA A 25 18.34 -35.79 -0.20
N ALA A 26 18.05 -36.43 -1.34
CA ALA A 26 17.23 -35.86 -2.39
C ALA A 26 15.81 -35.56 -1.91
N ALA A 27 15.17 -36.50 -1.21
CA ALA A 27 13.84 -36.32 -0.63
C ALA A 27 13.79 -35.16 0.39
N ARG A 28 14.81 -35.03 1.26
CA ARG A 28 14.90 -33.90 2.19
C ARG A 28 15.06 -32.56 1.46
N ARG A 29 15.84 -32.53 0.37
CA ARG A 29 16.01 -31.31 -0.45
C ARG A 29 14.70 -30.87 -1.09
N THR A 30 13.91 -31.80 -1.64
CA THR A 30 12.60 -31.47 -2.23
C THR A 30 11.59 -31.01 -1.19
N GLU A 31 11.59 -31.61 0.00
CA GLU A 31 10.76 -31.16 1.12
C GLU A 31 11.10 -29.73 1.56
N LEU A 32 12.39 -29.41 1.70
CA LEU A 32 12.85 -28.05 2.02
C LEU A 32 12.49 -27.05 0.91
N ALA A 33 12.63 -27.45 -0.36
CA ALA A 33 12.23 -26.63 -1.49
C ALA A 33 10.71 -26.34 -1.45
N ALA A 34 9.88 -27.34 -1.15
CA ALA A 34 8.44 -27.18 -1.00
C ALA A 34 8.08 -26.24 0.16
N LYS A 35 8.75 -26.36 1.31
CA LYS A 35 8.58 -25.44 2.45
C LYS A 35 8.92 -24.00 2.06
N ARG A 36 10.05 -23.79 1.36
CA ARG A 36 10.46 -22.47 0.86
C ARG A 36 9.45 -21.90 -0.16
N ALA A 37 8.95 -22.73 -1.07
CA ALA A 37 7.93 -22.31 -2.04
C ALA A 37 6.63 -21.86 -1.36
N LYS A 38 6.16 -22.61 -0.34
CA LYS A 38 5.00 -22.22 0.48
C LYS A 38 5.22 -20.88 1.19
N ALA A 39 6.42 -20.65 1.74
CA ALA A 39 6.75 -19.37 2.38
C ALA A 39 6.73 -18.20 1.38
N ARG A 40 7.33 -18.36 0.20
CA ARG A 40 7.30 -17.37 -0.90
C ARG A 40 5.87 -17.07 -1.35
N LEU A 41 5.02 -18.09 -1.49
CA LEU A 41 3.61 -17.91 -1.82
C LEU A 41 2.87 -17.06 -0.77
N LYS A 42 3.12 -17.32 0.53
CA LYS A 42 2.52 -16.54 1.62
C LYS A 42 2.95 -15.08 1.57
N GLN A 43 4.24 -14.82 1.30
CA GLN A 43 4.75 -13.46 1.12
C GLN A 43 4.13 -12.77 -0.11
N ALA A 44 4.06 -13.46 -1.25
CA ALA A 44 3.43 -12.95 -2.47
C ALA A 44 1.96 -12.59 -2.25
N LYS A 45 1.20 -13.42 -1.52
CA LYS A 45 -0.20 -13.11 -1.14
C LYS A 45 -0.31 -11.85 -0.30
N LYS A 46 0.59 -11.64 0.66
CA LYS A 46 0.63 -10.40 1.47
C LYS A 46 0.95 -9.19 0.61
N ALA A 47 1.97 -9.28 -0.23
CA ALA A 47 2.36 -8.21 -1.16
C ALA A 47 1.20 -7.84 -2.10
N HIS A 48 0.53 -8.84 -2.69
CA HIS A 48 -0.63 -8.64 -3.56
C HIS A 48 -1.80 -7.94 -2.82
N LYS A 49 -2.10 -8.35 -1.56
CA LYS A 49 -3.13 -7.68 -0.76
C LYS A 49 -2.79 -6.21 -0.51
N GLN A 50 -1.52 -5.90 -0.27
CA GLN A 50 -1.06 -4.53 -0.07
C GLN A 50 -1.15 -3.72 -1.38
N ALA A 51 -0.65 -4.27 -2.48
CA ALA A 51 -0.75 -3.66 -3.81
C ALA A 51 -2.20 -3.37 -4.21
N ARG A 52 -3.14 -4.27 -3.90
CA ARG A 52 -4.57 -4.04 -4.14
C ARG A 52 -5.12 -2.87 -3.31
N LYS A 53 -4.70 -2.74 -2.05
CA LYS A 53 -5.11 -1.61 -1.18
C LYS A 53 -4.55 -0.29 -1.70
N THR A 54 -3.27 -0.26 -2.09
CA THR A 54 -2.63 0.96 -2.63
C THR A 54 -3.27 1.35 -3.95
N ALA A 55 -3.51 0.41 -4.86
CA ALA A 55 -4.22 0.67 -6.11
C ALA A 55 -5.64 1.23 -5.87
N LYS A 56 -6.37 0.71 -4.87
CA LYS A 56 -7.69 1.27 -4.50
C LYS A 56 -7.59 2.71 -3.99
N ARG A 57 -6.56 3.03 -3.20
CA ARG A 57 -6.31 4.39 -2.71
C ARG A 57 -5.94 5.33 -3.86
N ALA A 58 -5.03 4.90 -4.75
CA ALA A 58 -4.64 5.67 -5.93
C ALA A 58 -5.84 5.98 -6.84
N ARG A 59 -6.71 4.99 -7.11
CA ARG A 59 -7.95 5.22 -7.88
C ARG A 59 -8.89 6.22 -7.21
N LYS A 60 -9.01 6.20 -5.88
CA LYS A 60 -9.81 7.19 -5.14
C LYS A 60 -9.20 8.58 -5.22
N ALA A 61 -7.89 8.71 -5.04
CA ALA A 61 -7.18 9.98 -5.15
C ALA A 61 -7.32 10.55 -6.57
N LEU A 62 -7.13 9.72 -7.60
CA LEU A 62 -7.35 10.12 -8.99
C LEU A 62 -8.77 10.60 -9.23
N LYS A 63 -9.78 9.90 -8.70
CA LYS A 63 -11.18 10.33 -8.81
C LYS A 63 -11.41 11.69 -8.16
N ALA A 64 -10.79 11.95 -7.01
CA ALA A 64 -10.89 13.25 -6.34
C ALA A 64 -10.24 14.36 -7.17
N LEU A 65 -9.06 14.12 -7.73
CA LEU A 65 -8.37 15.08 -8.60
C LEU A 65 -9.15 15.39 -9.88
N LEU A 66 -9.80 14.39 -10.48
CA LEU A 66 -10.66 14.59 -11.64
C LEU A 66 -11.90 15.40 -11.28
N ALA A 67 -12.54 15.12 -10.14
CA ALA A 67 -13.67 15.92 -9.68
C ALA A 67 -13.29 17.39 -9.45
N THR A 68 -12.14 17.67 -8.82
CA THR A 68 -11.66 19.05 -8.66
C THR A 68 -11.33 19.71 -10.00
N ARG A 69 -10.81 18.96 -10.97
CA ARG A 69 -10.56 19.49 -12.32
C ARG A 69 -11.86 19.86 -13.02
N ASP A 70 -12.89 19.01 -12.93
CA ASP A 70 -14.20 19.27 -13.55
C ASP A 70 -14.93 20.44 -12.86
N GLU A 71 -14.74 20.62 -11.55
CA GLU A 71 -15.24 21.79 -10.81
C GLU A 71 -14.51 23.09 -11.20
N LEU A 72 -13.20 23.02 -11.47
CA LEU A 72 -12.36 24.16 -11.85
C LEU A 72 -12.39 24.49 -13.34
N SER A 73 -12.80 23.54 -14.18
CA SER A 73 -12.95 23.68 -15.62
C SER A 73 -14.38 23.33 -16.02
N PRO A 74 -15.37 24.20 -15.75
CA PRO A 74 -16.65 24.09 -16.43
C PRO A 74 -16.36 24.05 -17.94
N ASP A 75 -16.91 23.04 -18.61
CA ASP A 75 -16.82 22.87 -20.05
C ASP A 75 -17.06 24.21 -20.78
N PRO A 76 -16.14 24.70 -21.63
CA PRO A 76 -16.39 25.90 -22.42
C PRO A 76 -17.52 25.71 -23.45
N ALA A 77 -18.04 24.49 -23.62
CA ALA A 77 -19.18 24.19 -24.48
C ALA A 77 -20.55 24.59 -23.88
N ASP A 78 -20.66 25.77 -23.28
CA ASP A 78 -21.97 26.42 -23.06
C ASP A 78 -22.07 27.83 -23.65
N ALA A 79 -21.32 28.11 -24.72
CA ALA A 79 -21.58 29.27 -25.58
C ALA A 79 -22.94 29.23 -26.32
N LYS A 80 -23.78 28.19 -26.08
CA LYS A 80 -25.15 28.07 -26.62
C LYS A 80 -26.23 27.77 -25.57
N GLY A 81 -25.95 27.88 -24.28
CA GLY A 81 -26.96 27.81 -23.22
C GLY A 81 -27.80 26.52 -23.17
N ARG A 82 -27.21 25.35 -23.45
CA ARG A 82 -27.88 24.05 -23.32
C ARG A 82 -27.33 23.30 -22.13
N ARG A 83 -28.01 23.51 -20.99
CA ARG A 83 -27.86 22.85 -19.68
C ARG A 83 -27.28 21.42 -19.77
N PRO A 84 -26.27 21.08 -18.95
CA PRO A 84 -25.83 19.69 -18.81
C PRO A 84 -26.98 18.85 -18.23
N ARG A 85 -27.32 17.76 -18.91
CA ARG A 85 -28.27 16.76 -18.39
C ARG A 85 -27.78 16.28 -17.03
N LYS A 86 -28.56 16.56 -15.99
CA LYS A 86 -28.35 16.09 -14.61
C LYS A 86 -28.20 14.56 -14.60
N LEU A 87 -26.98 14.06 -14.51
CA LEU A 87 -26.71 12.72 -13.99
C LEU A 87 -26.85 12.81 -12.48
N VAL A 88 -28.04 12.48 -11.98
CA VAL A 88 -28.37 12.46 -10.56
C VAL A 88 -27.63 11.29 -9.89
N PRO A 89 -26.69 11.49 -8.95
CA PRO A 89 -26.30 10.43 -8.04
C PRO A 89 -27.43 10.31 -7.02
N ARG A 90 -28.04 9.12 -6.93
CA ARG A 90 -29.11 8.80 -5.98
C ARG A 90 -28.55 8.94 -4.54
N ALA A 91 -28.70 10.12 -3.94
CA ALA A 91 -28.31 10.36 -2.56
C ALA A 91 -29.32 9.66 -1.63
N ARG A 92 -28.88 8.60 -0.95
CA ARG A 92 -29.58 8.05 0.21
C ARG A 92 -29.37 9.07 1.34
N ARG A 93 -30.41 9.82 1.69
CA ARG A 93 -30.44 10.69 2.87
C ARG A 93 -30.13 9.86 4.10
N THR A 94 -28.97 10.08 4.72
CA THR A 94 -28.78 9.88 6.15
C THR A 94 -28.30 11.23 6.68
N ALA A 95 -29.17 11.92 7.41
CA ALA A 95 -28.82 13.12 8.15
C ALA A 95 -27.65 12.82 9.09
N PRO A 96 -26.64 13.69 9.22
CA PRO A 96 -25.70 13.57 10.32
C PRO A 96 -26.42 13.99 11.62
N PRO A 97 -26.19 13.30 12.76
CA PRO A 97 -26.51 13.90 14.05
C PRO A 97 -25.61 15.12 14.23
N GLU A 98 -26.20 16.25 14.66
CA GLU A 98 -25.42 17.39 15.13
C GLU A 98 -24.53 16.92 16.28
N VAL A 99 -23.22 16.88 16.05
CA VAL A 99 -22.24 16.78 17.12
C VAL A 99 -21.66 18.18 17.26
N SER A 100 -22.11 18.89 18.30
CA SER A 100 -21.43 20.09 18.79
C SER A 100 -20.05 19.66 19.27
N VAL A 101 -19.02 19.92 18.45
CA VAL A 101 -17.62 19.76 18.84
C VAL A 101 -17.16 21.14 19.32
N PRO A 102 -16.74 21.30 20.59
CA PRO A 102 -16.16 22.57 21.04
C PRO A 102 -14.85 22.83 20.28
N PRO A 103 -14.51 24.11 20.01
CA PRO A 103 -13.28 24.45 19.30
C PRO A 103 -12.06 23.95 20.09
N PRO A 104 -11.00 23.48 19.41
CA PRO A 104 -9.76 23.16 20.10
C PRO A 104 -9.15 24.43 20.68
N ASP A 105 -8.69 24.36 21.93
CA ASP A 105 -7.87 25.41 22.54
C ASP A 105 -6.59 25.60 21.72
N LEU A 106 -6.55 26.68 20.95
CA LEU A 106 -5.35 27.12 20.25
C LEU A 106 -4.47 27.91 21.23
N PRO A 107 -3.15 27.67 21.26
CA PRO A 107 -2.25 28.53 22.02
C PRO A 107 -2.25 29.96 21.43
N PRO A 108 -1.97 31.00 22.25
CA PRO A 108 -1.94 32.37 21.76
C PRO A 108 -0.88 32.52 20.68
N VAL A 109 -1.33 32.88 19.47
CA VAL A 109 -0.45 33.24 18.36
C VAL A 109 0.10 34.63 18.66
N ALA A 110 1.42 34.75 18.83
CA ALA A 110 2.08 36.04 18.96
C ALA A 110 1.79 36.91 17.72
N PRO A 111 1.55 38.22 17.88
CA PRO A 111 1.35 39.09 16.73
C PRO A 111 2.62 39.13 15.88
N LEU A 112 2.50 38.74 14.61
CA LEU A 112 3.51 39.00 13.60
C LEU A 112 3.59 40.53 13.45
N THR A 113 4.61 41.12 14.05
CA THR A 113 4.97 42.52 13.82
C THR A 113 5.37 42.68 12.36
N SER A 114 4.50 43.32 11.58
CA SER A 114 4.84 43.84 10.25
C SER A 114 6.04 44.79 10.36
N PRO A 115 7.17 44.57 9.65
CA PRO A 115 8.09 45.66 9.40
C PRO A 115 7.43 46.59 8.39
N GLY A 116 7.11 47.79 8.87
CA GLY A 116 6.52 48.87 8.10
C GLY A 116 7.38 49.26 6.91
N ALA A 117 6.68 49.74 5.88
CA ALA A 117 7.22 50.40 4.73
C ALA A 117 8.19 51.54 5.13
N ALA A 118 9.43 51.45 4.68
CA ALA A 118 10.32 52.60 4.55
C ALA A 118 10.44 52.94 3.06
N ALA A 119 10.10 54.18 2.74
CA ALA A 119 10.08 54.78 1.42
C ALA A 119 11.48 54.79 0.74
N PRO A 120 11.55 54.91 -0.60
CA PRO A 120 12.82 55.01 -1.32
C PRO A 120 13.44 56.41 -1.14
N PRO A 121 14.77 56.54 -0.97
CA PRO A 121 15.44 57.80 -1.22
C PRO A 121 15.68 57.99 -2.73
N SER A 122 15.15 59.09 -3.22
CA SER A 122 15.35 59.71 -4.52
C SER A 122 16.76 60.31 -4.67
N GLY A 123 17.31 60.33 -5.90
CA GLY A 123 18.46 61.16 -6.35
C GLY A 123 19.84 60.57 -6.01
N GLU A 124 20.86 60.56 -6.87
CA GLU A 124 21.20 61.36 -8.07
C GLU A 124 22.08 60.54 -9.06
N PRO A 125 22.19 60.97 -10.33
CA PRO A 125 23.17 60.44 -11.28
C PRO A 125 24.51 61.20 -11.16
N VAL A 126 25.66 60.55 -11.44
CA VAL A 126 26.90 61.11 -12.04
C VAL A 126 27.98 60.02 -12.01
N GLY A 127 28.62 59.75 -13.16
CA GLY A 127 29.86 58.99 -13.28
C GLY A 127 29.84 57.89 -14.32
#